data_AF-A0A4E0RN65-F1
#
_entry.id   AF-A0A4E0RN65-F1
#
_cell.length_a   1.000
_cell.length_b   1.000
_cell.length_c   1.000
_cell.angle_alpha   90.00
_cell.angle_beta   90.00
_cell.angle_gamma   90.00
#
_symmetry.space_group_name_H-M   'P 1'
#
loop_
_entity.id
_entity.type
_entity.pdbx_description
1 polymer ?
#
loop_
_entity_poly.entity_id
_entity_poly.type
_entity_poly.pdbx_seq_one_letter_code
_entity_poly.pdbx_strand_id
1 'polypeptide(L)'
;MSVFQAIETFERATELPVDWPQYRHICYWELMWCYALRAEWMKAVQCAETLVCESQWSQASYRYMKAAFLLQWLDDPGVGTPKPSETKFPNTDFSQYETREKTIEHIDKLLIEIPKLMQRFAGRSLPLEKIALRKSKRYFAQNKRLTLPALELIFIWNGFKMVQFQQDSVMSFLMICENKINELLQLKEKYDTYYDDYCLALLLKGVCLRCRGQQFQASMCYQEILQSKKKLKMDTYLLPFCEMELCQLVFDEGDVQQASKHLERALGYKGYSLESRLHFRIHEMETKLSIRGRKKSTSKEIKKSGSEVQIPFHHMSDSSSCKSVDKIAQAQGDSGSDIESANLKPIFPEFDDDDFDDMDNGFSSEESAEP
;
A
#
# COMPACT_ATOMS: atom_id res chain seq x y z
N MET A 1 2.86 -3.47 -18.24
CA MET A 1 1.55 -2.89 -18.54
C MET A 1 1.48 -1.54 -17.83
N SER A 2 1.17 -0.46 -18.54
CA SER A 2 0.93 0.84 -17.90
C SER A 2 -0.41 0.81 -17.14
N VAL A 3 -0.64 1.70 -16.17
CA VAL A 3 -1.95 1.77 -15.50
C VAL A 3 -3.06 2.11 -16.49
N PHE A 4 -2.77 2.89 -17.54
CA PHE A 4 -3.74 3.16 -18.62
C PHE A 4 -4.20 1.87 -19.31
N GLN A 5 -3.27 1.00 -19.71
CA GLN A 5 -3.61 -0.29 -20.33
C GLN A 5 -4.38 -1.20 -19.37
N ALA A 6 -4.07 -1.15 -18.07
CA ALA A 6 -4.81 -1.89 -17.05
C ALA A 6 -6.27 -1.41 -16.98
N ILE A 7 -6.50 -0.09 -16.94
CA ILE A 7 -7.83 0.51 -16.95
C ILE A 7 -8.64 0.05 -18.16
N GLU A 8 -8.10 0.21 -19.37
CA GLU A 8 -8.78 -0.20 -20.60
C GLU A 8 -9.11 -1.70 -20.62
N THR A 9 -8.25 -2.52 -20.01
CA THR A 9 -8.46 -3.97 -19.92
C THR A 9 -9.57 -4.30 -18.94
N PHE A 10 -9.58 -3.70 -17.76
CA PHE A 10 -10.59 -3.99 -16.74
C PHE A 10 -11.94 -3.34 -17.06
N GLU A 11 -11.98 -2.17 -17.69
CA GLU A 11 -13.23 -1.57 -18.21
C GLU A 11 -13.90 -2.53 -19.20
N ARG A 12 -13.16 -3.02 -20.20
CA ARG A 12 -13.68 -4.05 -21.13
C ARG A 12 -14.09 -5.34 -20.43
N ALA A 13 -13.35 -5.76 -19.41
CA ALA A 13 -13.70 -6.95 -18.63
C ALA A 13 -15.04 -6.80 -17.88
N THR A 14 -15.38 -5.59 -17.41
CA THR A 14 -16.68 -5.35 -16.74
C THR A 14 -17.88 -5.46 -17.68
N GLU A 15 -17.67 -5.30 -18.99
CA GLU A 15 -18.72 -5.37 -20.02
C GLU A 15 -18.92 -6.80 -20.57
N LEU A 16 -18.04 -7.74 -20.24
CA LEU A 16 -18.18 -9.11 -20.70
C LEU A 16 -19.44 -9.76 -20.11
N PRO A 17 -20.23 -10.50 -20.92
CA PRO A 17 -21.43 -11.19 -20.46
C PRO A 17 -21.05 -12.47 -19.69
N VAL A 18 -20.41 -12.30 -18.53
CA VAL A 18 -20.00 -13.38 -17.63
C VAL A 18 -21.06 -13.54 -16.54
N ASP A 19 -21.63 -14.73 -16.43
CA ASP A 19 -22.61 -15.09 -15.38
C ASP A 19 -21.92 -15.38 -14.04
N TRP A 20 -21.06 -14.47 -13.60
CA TRP A 20 -20.35 -14.55 -12.32
C TRP A 20 -20.16 -13.14 -11.75
N PRO A 21 -21.04 -12.67 -10.85
CA PRO A 21 -20.97 -11.32 -10.30
C PRO A 21 -19.62 -10.98 -9.64
N GLN A 22 -19.00 -11.95 -8.98
CA GLN A 22 -17.71 -11.78 -8.30
C GLN A 22 -16.57 -11.49 -9.27
N TYR A 23 -16.66 -11.96 -10.53
CA TYR A 23 -15.71 -11.56 -11.57
C TYR A 23 -15.71 -10.05 -11.77
N ARG A 24 -16.91 -9.46 -11.92
CA ARG A 24 -17.07 -8.01 -12.07
C ARG A 24 -16.59 -7.26 -10.83
N HIS A 25 -16.84 -7.79 -9.63
CA HIS A 25 -16.33 -7.20 -8.39
C HIS A 25 -14.80 -7.19 -8.33
N ILE A 26 -14.12 -8.24 -8.79
CA ILE A 26 -12.66 -8.25 -8.91
C ILE A 26 -12.20 -7.18 -9.91
N CYS A 27 -12.88 -7.03 -11.07
CA CYS A 27 -12.55 -5.98 -12.02
C CYS A 27 -12.74 -4.57 -11.42
N TYR A 28 -13.82 -4.31 -10.68
CA TYR A 28 -14.03 -3.04 -9.99
C TYR A 28 -12.99 -2.79 -8.89
N TRP A 29 -12.57 -3.82 -8.17
CA TRP A 29 -11.48 -3.73 -7.20
C TRP A 29 -10.17 -3.28 -7.87
N GLU A 30 -9.82 -3.89 -9.00
CA GLU A 30 -8.60 -3.51 -9.74
C GLU A 30 -8.72 -2.11 -10.36
N LEU A 31 -9.88 -1.76 -10.94
CA LEU A 31 -10.15 -0.41 -11.46
C LEU A 31 -10.04 0.66 -10.39
N MET A 32 -10.60 0.42 -9.20
CA MET A 32 -10.52 1.33 -8.06
C MET A 32 -9.08 1.71 -7.76
N TRP A 33 -8.18 0.72 -7.67
CA TRP A 33 -6.76 0.97 -7.43
C TRP A 33 -6.09 1.62 -8.63
N CYS A 34 -6.42 1.24 -9.86
CA CYS A 34 -5.85 1.89 -11.05
C CYS A 34 -6.18 3.39 -11.10
N TYR A 35 -7.43 3.78 -10.82
CA TYR A 35 -7.82 5.19 -10.75
C TYR A 35 -7.17 5.90 -9.55
N ALA A 36 -7.13 5.28 -8.37
CA ALA A 36 -6.45 5.84 -7.21
C ALA A 36 -4.95 6.07 -7.46
N LEU A 37 -4.29 5.15 -8.18
CA LEU A 37 -2.89 5.26 -8.60
C LEU A 37 -2.64 6.42 -9.59
N ARG A 38 -3.69 6.98 -10.17
CA ARG A 38 -3.65 8.15 -11.05
C ARG A 38 -4.20 9.42 -10.37
N ALA A 39 -4.49 9.37 -9.08
CA ALA A 39 -5.20 10.42 -8.35
C ALA A 39 -6.58 10.77 -8.94
N GLU A 40 -7.20 9.87 -9.69
CA GLU A 40 -8.56 10.04 -10.24
C GLU A 40 -9.61 9.63 -9.19
N TRP A 41 -9.65 10.37 -8.08
CA TRP A 41 -10.37 9.99 -6.85
C TRP A 41 -11.85 9.69 -7.05
N MET A 42 -12.57 10.48 -7.85
CA MET A 42 -14.01 10.27 -8.06
C MET A 42 -14.32 9.01 -8.90
N LYS A 43 -13.42 8.60 -9.79
CA LYS A 43 -13.56 7.31 -10.48
C LYS A 43 -13.25 6.15 -9.54
N ALA A 44 -12.28 6.31 -8.63
CA ALA A 44 -12.06 5.33 -7.57
C ALA A 44 -13.27 5.21 -6.62
N VAL A 45 -13.93 6.33 -6.29
CA VAL A 45 -15.20 6.34 -5.52
C VAL A 45 -16.31 5.58 -6.23
N GLN A 46 -16.41 5.67 -7.57
CA GLN A 46 -17.40 4.89 -8.34
C GLN A 46 -17.18 3.39 -8.19
N CYS A 47 -15.94 2.93 -8.40
CA CYS A 47 -15.62 1.53 -8.24
C CYS A 47 -15.87 1.06 -6.80
N ALA A 48 -15.51 1.88 -5.81
CA ALA A 48 -15.80 1.60 -4.40
C ALA A 48 -17.30 1.55 -4.11
N GLU A 49 -18.11 2.40 -4.75
CA GLU A 49 -19.57 2.37 -4.60
C GLU A 49 -20.16 1.07 -5.14
N THR A 50 -19.76 0.63 -6.33
CA THR A 50 -20.21 -0.64 -6.87
C THR A 50 -19.89 -1.80 -5.91
N LEU A 51 -18.69 -1.79 -5.32
CA LEU A 51 -18.30 -2.79 -4.32
C LEU A 51 -19.12 -2.71 -3.03
N VAL A 52 -19.41 -1.50 -2.53
CA VAL A 52 -20.26 -1.30 -1.34
C VAL A 52 -21.68 -1.83 -1.60
N CYS A 53 -22.25 -1.51 -2.76
CA CYS A 53 -23.63 -1.88 -3.10
C CYS A 53 -23.79 -3.37 -3.41
N GLU A 54 -22.80 -3.99 -4.07
CA GLU A 54 -22.97 -5.32 -4.64
C GLU A 54 -22.18 -6.44 -3.94
N SER A 55 -21.05 -6.16 -3.28
CA SER A 55 -20.13 -7.19 -2.76
C SER A 55 -20.23 -7.38 -1.25
N GLN A 56 -20.39 -8.61 -0.77
CA GLN A 56 -20.45 -8.93 0.67
C GLN A 56 -19.08 -9.27 1.30
N TRP A 57 -17.98 -9.15 0.55
CA TRP A 57 -16.68 -9.68 0.97
C TRP A 57 -16.03 -8.93 2.15
N SER A 58 -16.04 -7.59 2.13
CA SER A 58 -15.57 -6.78 3.27
C SER A 58 -16.22 -5.40 3.25
N GLN A 59 -17.44 -5.34 3.73
CA GLN A 59 -18.29 -4.14 3.76
C GLN A 59 -17.67 -2.99 4.57
N ALA A 60 -16.95 -3.30 5.65
CA ALA A 60 -16.20 -2.30 6.42
C ALA A 60 -15.03 -1.69 5.61
N SER A 61 -14.31 -2.52 4.85
CA SER A 61 -13.18 -2.07 4.04
C SER A 61 -13.62 -1.18 2.88
N TYR A 62 -14.65 -1.60 2.13
CA TYR A 62 -15.14 -0.84 0.98
C TYR A 62 -15.69 0.52 1.38
N ARG A 63 -16.45 0.61 2.49
CA ARG A 63 -16.92 1.89 3.04
C ARG A 63 -15.77 2.80 3.44
N TYR A 64 -14.74 2.27 4.11
CA TYR A 64 -13.57 3.04 4.48
C TYR A 64 -12.80 3.55 3.25
N MET A 65 -12.59 2.72 2.23
CA MET A 65 -11.94 3.15 0.98
C MET A 65 -12.72 4.26 0.29
N LYS A 66 -14.04 4.11 0.15
CA LYS A 66 -14.92 5.15 -0.40
C LYS A 66 -14.77 6.46 0.38
N ALA A 67 -14.85 6.40 1.72
CA ALA A 67 -14.66 7.56 2.59
C ALA A 67 -13.26 8.18 2.45
N ALA A 68 -12.21 7.37 2.37
CA ALA A 68 -10.83 7.83 2.19
C ALA A 68 -10.63 8.56 0.86
N PHE A 69 -11.19 8.05 -0.24
CA PHE A 69 -11.12 8.72 -1.54
C PHE A 69 -11.93 10.03 -1.57
N LEU A 70 -13.12 10.06 -0.95
CA LEU A 70 -13.90 11.29 -0.82
C LEU A 70 -13.16 12.35 0.02
N LEU A 71 -12.55 11.96 1.15
CA LEU A 71 -11.74 12.86 1.97
C LEU A 71 -10.53 13.39 1.21
N GLN A 72 -9.83 12.53 0.46
CA GLN A 72 -8.69 12.95 -0.35
C GLN A 72 -9.08 13.93 -1.44
N TRP A 73 -10.23 13.71 -2.07
CA TRP A 73 -10.79 14.59 -3.09
C TRP A 73 -11.23 15.94 -2.52
N LEU A 74 -11.84 15.97 -1.33
CA LEU A 74 -12.20 17.21 -0.64
C LEU A 74 -10.99 18.06 -0.23
N ASP A 75 -9.83 17.43 -0.06
CA ASP A 75 -8.58 18.08 0.32
C ASP A 75 -7.71 18.47 -0.89
N ASP A 76 -8.12 18.14 -2.12
CA ASP A 76 -7.40 18.48 -3.34
C ASP A 76 -7.62 19.96 -3.71
N PRO A 77 -6.58 20.82 -3.68
CA PRO A 77 -6.72 22.26 -3.92
C PRO A 77 -7.15 22.63 -5.36
N GLY A 78 -7.09 21.68 -6.30
CA GLY A 78 -7.56 21.88 -7.68
C GLY A 78 -9.04 21.53 -7.92
N VAL A 79 -9.71 20.95 -6.92
CA VAL A 79 -11.10 20.50 -7.02
C VAL A 79 -12.01 21.59 -6.42
N GLY A 80 -12.67 22.35 -7.29
CA GLY A 80 -13.90 23.03 -6.88
C GLY A 80 -15.01 22.01 -6.59
N THR A 81 -15.96 22.34 -5.72
CA THR A 81 -17.19 21.55 -5.55
C THR A 81 -17.74 21.12 -6.92
N PRO A 82 -18.12 19.85 -7.11
CA PRO A 82 -18.44 19.32 -8.42
C PRO A 82 -19.66 20.07 -8.97
N LYS A 83 -19.52 20.60 -10.17
CA LYS A 83 -20.68 21.08 -10.92
C LYS A 83 -21.44 19.85 -11.40
N PRO A 84 -22.77 19.76 -11.18
CA PRO A 84 -23.59 18.61 -11.57
C PRO A 84 -23.46 18.20 -13.06
N SER A 85 -22.93 19.07 -13.92
CA SER A 85 -22.86 18.89 -15.37
C SER A 85 -21.54 18.32 -15.93
N GLU A 86 -20.45 18.31 -15.17
CA GLU A 86 -19.12 17.94 -15.71
C GLU A 86 -18.80 16.44 -15.59
N THR A 87 -19.64 15.67 -14.90
CA THR A 87 -19.43 14.25 -14.67
C THR A 87 -20.60 13.42 -15.21
N LYS A 88 -20.66 13.29 -16.54
CA LYS A 88 -21.55 12.31 -17.18
C LYS A 88 -20.95 10.92 -16.99
N PHE A 89 -21.32 10.25 -15.91
CA PHE A 89 -21.06 8.82 -15.73
C PHE A 89 -22.40 8.09 -15.61
N PRO A 90 -22.59 6.97 -16.34
CA PRO A 90 -23.86 6.24 -16.32
C PRO A 90 -24.12 5.63 -14.93
N ASN A 91 -25.37 5.73 -14.47
CA ASN A 91 -25.94 4.99 -13.33
C ASN A 91 -25.42 5.29 -11.91
N THR A 92 -24.74 6.41 -11.64
CA THR A 92 -24.46 6.85 -10.26
C THR A 92 -24.92 8.28 -10.04
N ASP A 93 -25.88 8.47 -9.12
CA ASP A 93 -26.33 9.80 -8.72
C ASP A 93 -25.28 10.46 -7.81
N PHE A 94 -24.56 11.44 -8.36
CA PHE A 94 -23.59 12.26 -7.61
C PHE A 94 -24.23 13.47 -6.91
N SER A 95 -25.56 13.63 -6.94
CA SER A 95 -26.26 14.73 -6.25
C SER A 95 -25.92 14.82 -4.75
N GLN A 96 -25.60 13.67 -4.14
CA GLN A 96 -25.15 13.58 -2.75
C GLN A 96 -23.76 14.22 -2.48
N TYR A 97 -23.00 14.59 -3.51
CA TYR A 97 -21.68 15.23 -3.38
C TYR A 97 -21.64 16.67 -3.91
N GLU A 98 -22.80 17.29 -4.13
CA GLU A 98 -22.93 18.65 -4.68
C GLU A 98 -22.21 19.71 -3.84
N THR A 99 -22.19 19.55 -2.52
CA THR A 99 -21.48 20.45 -1.60
C THR A 99 -20.51 19.71 -0.69
N ARG A 100 -19.56 20.45 -0.10
CA ARG A 100 -18.62 19.90 0.89
C ARG A 100 -19.37 19.31 2.08
N GLU A 101 -20.41 20.00 2.55
CA GLU A 101 -21.20 19.60 3.72
C GLU A 101 -21.96 18.29 3.46
N LYS A 102 -22.63 18.17 2.31
CA LYS A 102 -23.31 16.92 1.92
C LYS A 102 -22.33 15.76 1.78
N THR A 103 -21.16 16.03 1.21
CA THR A 103 -20.09 15.02 1.08
C THR A 103 -19.61 14.56 2.46
N ILE A 104 -19.40 15.49 3.41
CA ILE A 104 -19.01 15.16 4.79
C ILE A 104 -20.11 14.35 5.49
N GLU A 105 -21.39 14.72 5.33
CA GLU A 105 -22.51 13.96 5.91
C GLU A 105 -22.54 12.52 5.37
N HIS A 106 -22.24 12.33 4.08
CA HIS A 106 -22.13 10.99 3.50
C HIS A 106 -20.92 10.22 4.06
N ILE A 107 -19.78 10.87 4.24
CA ILE A 107 -18.60 10.28 4.88
C ILE A 107 -18.92 9.86 6.31
N ASP A 108 -19.64 10.69 7.09
CA ASP A 108 -20.07 10.36 8.45
C ASP A 108 -20.89 9.06 8.46
N LYS A 109 -21.86 8.93 7.54
CA LYS A 109 -22.69 7.72 7.39
C LYS A 109 -21.85 6.48 7.06
N LEU A 110 -20.88 6.61 6.14
CA LEU A 110 -19.98 5.50 5.80
C LEU A 110 -19.14 5.05 7.00
N LEU A 111 -18.58 6.01 7.75
CA LEU A 111 -17.63 5.71 8.82
C LEU A 111 -18.30 5.26 10.12
N ILE A 112 -19.48 5.76 10.45
CA ILE A 112 -20.21 5.38 11.69
C ILE A 112 -20.72 3.93 11.65
N GLU A 113 -20.95 3.38 10.45
CA GLU A 113 -21.41 2.00 10.29
C GLU A 113 -20.28 0.96 10.44
N ILE A 114 -19.02 1.35 10.22
CA ILE A 114 -17.86 0.43 10.17
C ILE A 114 -17.82 -0.57 11.35
N PRO A 115 -17.97 -0.15 12.62
CA PRO A 115 -17.93 -1.08 13.76
C PRO A 115 -18.95 -2.22 13.66
N LYS A 116 -20.11 -1.98 13.06
CA LYS A 116 -21.20 -2.96 12.91
C LYS A 116 -20.99 -3.92 11.75
N LEU A 117 -20.08 -3.59 10.84
CA LEU A 117 -19.84 -4.30 9.58
C LEU A 117 -18.59 -5.16 9.61
N MET A 118 -17.84 -5.11 10.72
CA MET A 118 -16.64 -5.91 10.89
C MET A 118 -16.98 -7.39 10.92
N GLN A 119 -16.26 -8.15 10.10
CA GLN A 119 -16.36 -9.59 10.04
C GLN A 119 -15.20 -10.23 10.83
N ARG A 120 -15.48 -11.41 11.39
CA ARG A 120 -14.47 -12.27 12.00
C ARG A 120 -14.38 -13.55 11.19
N PHE A 121 -13.18 -13.91 10.76
CA PHE A 121 -12.87 -15.18 10.12
C PHE A 121 -11.99 -15.97 11.07
N ALA A 122 -12.45 -17.17 11.46
CA ALA A 122 -11.79 -18.00 12.48
C ALA A 122 -11.44 -17.21 13.76
N GLY A 123 -12.40 -16.43 14.29
CA GLY A 123 -12.23 -15.60 15.48
C GLY A 123 -11.46 -14.29 15.28
N ARG A 124 -10.69 -14.15 14.18
CA ARG A 124 -9.83 -12.99 13.90
C ARG A 124 -10.50 -12.04 12.89
N SER A 125 -10.46 -10.73 13.15
CA SER A 125 -10.87 -9.72 12.16
C SER A 125 -9.84 -9.55 11.06
N LEU A 126 -10.31 -9.26 9.84
CA LEU A 126 -9.44 -8.96 8.70
C LEU A 126 -8.53 -7.77 9.01
N PRO A 127 -7.22 -7.82 8.67
CA PRO A 127 -6.28 -6.73 8.97
C PRO A 127 -6.73 -5.36 8.47
N LEU A 128 -7.38 -5.33 7.29
CA LEU A 128 -7.88 -4.12 6.67
C LEU A 128 -9.08 -3.51 7.40
N GLU A 129 -9.99 -4.35 7.90
CA GLU A 129 -11.12 -3.90 8.70
C GLU A 129 -10.67 -3.33 10.04
N LYS A 130 -9.59 -3.87 10.63
CA LYS A 130 -8.96 -3.27 11.82
C LYS A 130 -8.43 -1.87 11.54
N ILE A 131 -7.92 -1.59 10.34
CA ILE A 131 -7.50 -0.24 9.93
C ILE A 131 -8.72 0.65 9.75
N ALA A 132 -9.73 0.17 9.02
CA ALA A 132 -10.99 0.88 8.80
C ALA A 132 -11.62 1.30 10.14
N LEU A 133 -11.69 0.39 11.11
CA LEU A 133 -12.20 0.69 12.45
C LEU A 133 -11.37 1.79 13.12
N ARG A 134 -10.04 1.63 13.19
CA ARG A 134 -9.18 2.62 13.87
C ARG A 134 -9.27 4.00 13.22
N LYS A 135 -9.28 4.06 11.89
CA LYS A 135 -9.37 5.31 11.14
C LYS A 135 -10.76 5.95 11.24
N SER A 136 -11.84 5.16 11.30
CA SER A 136 -13.19 5.67 11.58
C SER A 136 -13.28 6.32 12.96
N LYS A 137 -12.75 5.68 14.02
CA LYS A 137 -12.70 6.26 15.37
C LYS A 137 -11.89 7.56 15.39
N ARG A 138 -10.72 7.55 14.74
CA ARG A 138 -9.84 8.72 14.65
C ARG A 138 -10.50 9.89 13.92
N TYR A 139 -11.21 9.63 12.84
CA TYR A 139 -11.92 10.65 12.07
C TYR A 139 -12.86 11.47 12.98
N PHE A 140 -13.69 10.80 13.77
CA PHE A 140 -14.61 11.48 14.70
C PHE A 140 -13.87 12.16 15.85
N ALA A 141 -12.80 11.56 16.37
CA ALA A 141 -11.98 12.16 17.43
C ALA A 141 -11.21 13.41 16.98
N GLN A 142 -10.95 13.56 15.67
CA GLN A 142 -10.17 14.66 15.10
C GLN A 142 -11.04 15.69 14.37
N ASN A 143 -12.27 15.90 14.82
CA ASN A 143 -13.22 16.84 14.20
C ASN A 143 -13.39 16.57 12.69
N LYS A 144 -13.65 15.31 12.34
CA LYS A 144 -13.93 14.87 10.97
C LYS A 144 -12.76 15.06 10.01
N ARG A 145 -11.53 14.84 10.48
CA ARG A 145 -10.30 14.92 9.68
C ARG A 145 -9.52 13.61 9.68
N LEU A 146 -8.91 13.31 8.54
CA LEU A 146 -7.85 12.31 8.40
C LEU A 146 -6.80 12.86 7.43
N THR A 147 -5.53 12.66 7.73
CA THR A 147 -4.42 13.15 6.89
C THR A 147 -4.09 12.14 5.80
N LEU A 148 -4.27 12.54 4.54
CA LEU A 148 -3.90 11.77 3.34
C LEU A 148 -4.41 10.30 3.33
N PRO A 149 -5.69 10.04 3.68
CA PRO A 149 -6.17 8.67 3.92
C PRO A 149 -6.08 7.77 2.67
N ALA A 150 -6.25 8.33 1.47
CA ALA A 150 -6.13 7.57 0.23
C ALA A 150 -4.67 7.21 -0.09
N LEU A 151 -3.72 8.15 0.07
CA LEU A 151 -2.30 7.88 -0.15
C LEU A 151 -1.75 6.90 0.90
N GLU A 152 -2.24 6.98 2.14
CA GLU A 152 -1.92 6.00 3.18
C GLU A 152 -2.38 4.60 2.77
N LEU A 153 -3.60 4.45 2.25
CA LEU A 153 -4.09 3.19 1.70
C LEU A 153 -3.19 2.70 0.55
N ILE A 154 -2.86 3.55 -0.43
CA ILE A 154 -1.95 3.20 -1.53
C ILE A 154 -0.60 2.71 -0.99
N PHE A 155 -0.05 3.35 0.04
CA PHE A 155 1.19 2.93 0.69
C PHE A 155 1.07 1.54 1.33
N ILE A 156 0.03 1.33 2.13
CA ILE A 156 -0.25 0.05 2.80
C ILE A 156 -0.40 -1.07 1.75
N TRP A 157 -1.00 -0.79 0.60
CA TRP A 157 -1.16 -1.75 -0.50
C TRP A 157 0.07 -1.92 -1.39
N ASN A 158 1.23 -1.36 -1.03
CA ASN A 158 2.44 -1.35 -1.85
C ASN A 158 2.24 -0.69 -3.23
N GLY A 159 1.22 0.14 -3.41
CA GLY A 159 0.88 0.76 -4.70
C GLY A 159 1.99 1.63 -5.27
N PHE A 160 2.80 2.28 -4.42
CA PHE A 160 3.97 3.06 -4.86
C PHE A 160 5.02 2.23 -5.61
N LYS A 161 5.16 0.93 -5.32
CA LYS A 161 6.05 0.05 -6.11
C LYS A 161 5.52 -0.15 -7.54
N MET A 162 4.20 -0.12 -7.74
CA MET A 162 3.55 -0.30 -9.05
C MET A 162 3.66 0.96 -9.93
N VAL A 163 3.64 2.15 -9.31
CA VAL A 163 3.73 3.44 -10.03
C VAL A 163 5.12 4.05 -10.05
N GLN A 164 6.16 3.39 -9.54
CA GLN A 164 7.50 3.96 -9.49
C GLN A 164 8.05 4.42 -10.85
N PHE A 165 7.58 3.83 -11.96
CA PHE A 165 7.95 4.22 -13.32
C PHE A 165 6.95 5.17 -14.00
N GLN A 166 5.86 5.54 -13.31
CA GLN A 166 4.83 6.46 -13.81
C GLN A 166 5.02 7.82 -13.14
N GLN A 167 5.89 8.63 -13.73
CA GLN A 167 6.33 9.88 -13.11
C GLN A 167 5.19 10.87 -12.89
N ASP A 168 4.17 10.91 -13.75
CA ASP A 168 3.02 11.81 -13.59
C ASP A 168 2.21 11.50 -12.31
N SER A 169 1.95 10.21 -12.05
CA SER A 169 1.30 9.76 -10.81
C SER A 169 2.12 10.13 -9.58
N VAL A 170 3.42 9.83 -9.62
CA VAL A 170 4.33 10.11 -8.48
C VAL A 170 4.45 11.61 -8.22
N MET A 171 4.49 12.43 -9.28
CA MET A 171 4.47 13.89 -9.18
C MET A 171 3.19 14.42 -8.55
N SER A 172 2.04 13.88 -8.96
CA SER A 172 0.74 14.24 -8.40
C SER A 172 0.68 13.93 -6.90
N PHE A 173 1.14 12.74 -6.49
CA PHE A 173 1.21 12.38 -5.07
C PHE A 173 2.19 13.23 -4.28
N LEU A 174 3.35 13.56 -4.87
CA LEU A 174 4.33 14.44 -4.23
C LEU A 174 3.72 15.83 -3.97
N MET A 175 3.03 16.41 -4.96
CA MET A 175 2.38 17.70 -4.82
C MET A 175 1.29 17.68 -3.74
N ILE A 176 0.47 16.62 -3.68
CA ILE A 176 -0.52 16.41 -2.61
C ILE A 176 0.15 16.38 -1.24
N CYS A 177 1.26 15.65 -1.10
CA CYS A 177 1.99 15.56 0.16
C CYS A 177 2.60 16.92 0.56
N GLU A 178 3.20 17.65 -0.38
CA GLU A 178 3.81 18.95 -0.12
C GLU A 178 2.78 20.01 0.29
N ASN A 179 1.63 20.06 -0.38
CA ASN A 179 0.53 20.94 -0.01
C ASN A 179 0.02 20.63 1.40
N LYS A 180 -0.17 19.34 1.72
CA LYS A 180 -0.62 18.94 3.06
C LYS A 180 0.42 19.24 4.14
N ILE A 181 1.71 19.05 3.86
CA ILE A 181 2.78 19.43 4.79
C ILE A 181 2.75 20.94 5.05
N ASN A 182 2.59 21.77 4.02
CA ASN A 182 2.50 23.22 4.17
C ASN A 182 1.30 23.64 5.03
N GLU A 183 0.13 23.01 4.84
CA GLU A 183 -1.05 23.21 5.70
C GLU A 183 -0.75 22.81 7.15
N LEU A 184 -0.19 21.62 7.36
CA LEU A 184 0.12 21.10 8.70
C LEU A 184 1.13 21.99 9.43
N LEU A 185 2.13 22.55 8.75
CA LEU A 185 3.08 23.47 9.36
C LEU A 185 2.40 24.72 9.94
N GLN A 186 1.29 25.19 9.37
CA GLN A 186 0.47 26.28 9.94
C GLN A 186 -0.33 25.87 11.18
N LEU A 187 -0.48 24.56 11.40
CA LEU A 187 -1.21 23.94 12.50
C LEU A 187 -0.28 23.29 13.53
N LYS A 188 1.03 23.56 13.45
CA LYS A 188 2.05 22.95 14.30
C LYS A 188 1.68 23.05 15.78
N GLU A 189 1.59 21.88 16.42
CA GLU A 189 1.28 21.73 17.84
C GLU A 189 -0.06 22.36 18.29
N LYS A 190 -0.98 22.65 17.35
CA LYS A 190 -2.32 23.18 17.67
C LYS A 190 -3.33 22.10 18.08
N TYR A 191 -2.99 20.82 17.91
CA TYR A 191 -3.82 19.69 18.31
C TYR A 191 -2.94 18.47 18.62
N ASP A 192 -3.50 17.56 19.42
CA ASP A 192 -2.74 16.51 20.10
C ASP A 192 -1.96 15.57 19.19
N THR A 193 -2.55 15.20 18.06
CA THR A 193 -2.02 14.21 17.12
C THR A 193 -1.32 14.86 15.92
N TYR A 194 -0.89 16.11 16.06
CA TYR A 194 -0.21 16.85 15.01
C TYR A 194 1.01 16.08 14.45
N TYR A 195 1.83 15.51 15.33
CA TYR A 195 3.03 14.79 14.92
C TYR A 195 2.72 13.48 14.20
N ASP A 196 1.61 12.81 14.52
CA ASP A 196 1.13 11.63 13.79
C ASP A 196 0.80 11.99 12.34
N ASP A 197 0.03 13.07 12.14
CA ASP A 197 -0.34 13.56 10.80
C ASP A 197 0.86 14.06 10.00
N TYR A 198 1.74 14.84 10.64
CA TYR A 198 2.93 15.38 10.01
C TYR A 198 3.91 14.28 9.58
N CYS A 199 4.15 13.29 10.44
CA CYS A 199 5.03 12.16 10.12
C CYS A 199 4.45 11.27 9.02
N LEU A 200 3.12 11.07 8.98
CA LEU A 200 2.48 10.34 7.88
C LEU A 200 2.67 11.08 6.55
N ALA A 201 2.48 12.41 6.52
CA ALA A 201 2.70 13.20 5.31
C ALA A 201 4.17 13.19 4.86
N LEU A 202 5.13 13.26 5.80
CA LEU A 202 6.56 13.10 5.51
C LEU A 202 6.91 11.71 4.99
N LEU A 203 6.31 10.64 5.52
CA LEU A 203 6.54 9.27 5.06
C LEU A 203 6.13 9.15 3.59
N LEU A 204 4.91 9.59 3.28
CA LEU A 204 4.37 9.54 1.92
C LEU A 204 5.18 10.42 0.94
N LYS A 205 5.61 11.61 1.37
CA LYS A 205 6.56 12.45 0.61
C LYS A 205 7.87 11.71 0.35
N GLY A 206 8.47 11.11 1.38
CA GLY A 206 9.72 10.36 1.28
C GLY A 206 9.61 9.20 0.28
N VAL A 207 8.50 8.48 0.28
CA VAL A 207 8.24 7.39 -0.67
C VAL A 207 8.15 7.94 -2.11
N CYS A 208 7.46 9.06 -2.32
CA CYS A 208 7.40 9.72 -3.63
C CYS A 208 8.79 10.14 -4.11
N LEU A 209 9.59 10.78 -3.24
CA LEU A 209 10.96 11.20 -3.54
C LEU A 209 11.85 10.00 -3.91
N ARG A 210 11.71 8.88 -3.17
CA ARG A 210 12.42 7.63 -3.49
C ARG A 210 12.02 7.10 -4.87
N CYS A 211 10.73 7.06 -5.21
CA CYS A 211 10.26 6.67 -6.54
C CYS A 211 10.81 7.55 -7.67
N ARG A 212 11.21 8.79 -7.36
CA ARG A 212 11.87 9.72 -8.29
C ARG A 212 13.40 9.65 -8.29
N GLY A 213 13.99 8.73 -7.52
CA GLY A 213 15.44 8.62 -7.36
C GLY A 213 16.08 9.72 -6.50
N GLN A 214 15.28 10.55 -5.81
CA GLN A 214 15.76 11.60 -4.91
C GLN A 214 16.10 11.02 -3.53
N GLN A 215 17.08 10.12 -3.49
CA GLN A 215 17.41 9.28 -2.32
C GLN A 215 17.77 10.11 -1.08
N PHE A 216 18.59 11.15 -1.23
CA PHE A 216 18.99 12.02 -0.11
C PHE A 216 17.79 12.72 0.53
N GLN A 217 16.92 13.32 -0.28
CA GLN A 217 15.73 14.02 0.22
C GLN A 217 14.72 13.05 0.86
N ALA A 218 14.57 11.84 0.31
CA ALA A 218 13.77 10.78 0.91
C ALA A 218 14.32 10.38 2.29
N SER A 219 15.65 10.17 2.39
CA SER A 219 16.32 9.84 3.65
C SER A 219 16.10 10.91 4.72
N MET A 220 16.20 12.20 4.35
CA MET A 220 15.91 13.31 5.27
C MET A 220 14.49 13.26 5.84
N CYS A 221 13.49 12.96 5.00
CA CYS A 221 12.11 12.81 5.46
C CYS A 221 11.98 11.70 6.52
N TYR A 222 12.61 10.55 6.28
CA TYR A 222 12.56 9.42 7.21
C TYR A 222 13.31 9.67 8.51
N GLN A 223 14.47 10.34 8.45
CA GLN A 223 15.24 10.71 9.63
C GLN A 223 14.46 11.69 10.53
N GLU A 224 13.74 12.65 9.94
CA GLU A 224 12.90 13.59 10.70
C GLU A 224 11.75 12.88 11.45
N ILE A 225 11.15 11.85 10.83
CA ILE A 225 10.13 11.03 11.49
C ILE A 225 10.73 10.28 12.68
N LEU A 226 11.91 9.66 12.51
CA LEU A 226 12.59 8.95 13.60
C LEU A 226 12.98 9.88 14.75
N GLN A 227 13.38 11.12 14.46
CA GLN A 227 13.63 12.16 15.48
C GLN A 227 12.36 12.56 16.23
N SER A 228 11.19 12.45 15.59
CA SER A 228 9.88 12.76 16.17
C SER A 228 9.26 11.59 16.94
N LYS A 229 9.97 10.46 17.13
CA LYS A 229 9.48 9.24 17.79
C LYS A 229 8.75 9.48 19.12
N LYS A 230 9.30 10.32 20.00
CA LYS A 230 8.71 10.58 21.33
C LYS A 230 7.44 11.44 21.28
N LYS A 231 7.12 12.02 20.12
CA LYS A 231 5.98 12.91 19.93
C LYS A 231 4.77 12.23 19.26
N LEU A 232 4.96 11.03 18.70
CA LEU A 232 3.87 10.23 18.14
C LEU A 232 2.98 9.70 19.26
N LYS A 233 1.66 9.82 19.09
CA LYS A 233 0.68 9.36 20.08
C LYS A 233 -0.03 8.08 19.64
N MET A 234 -0.33 7.95 18.36
CA MET A 234 -1.19 6.89 17.82
C MET A 234 -0.51 6.08 16.72
N ASP A 235 0.15 6.74 15.76
CA ASP A 235 0.66 6.10 14.54
C ASP A 235 2.11 5.61 14.72
N THR A 236 2.35 4.85 15.78
CA THR A 236 3.68 4.31 16.08
C THR A 236 4.20 3.35 14.99
N TYR A 237 3.31 2.81 14.15
CA TYR A 237 3.67 2.00 12.98
C TYR A 237 4.54 2.77 11.98
N LEU A 238 4.50 4.11 11.96
CA LEU A 238 5.33 4.91 11.06
C LEU A 238 6.82 4.62 11.28
N LEU A 239 7.24 4.38 12.52
CA LEU A 239 8.65 4.19 12.88
C LEU A 239 9.28 2.94 12.23
N PRO A 240 8.75 1.72 12.40
CA PRO A 240 9.32 0.55 11.74
C PRO A 240 9.15 0.59 10.22
N PHE A 241 8.08 1.23 9.69
CA PHE A 241 7.97 1.46 8.25
C PHE A 241 9.05 2.41 7.72
N CYS A 242 9.40 3.48 8.45
CA CYS A 242 10.52 4.37 8.11
C CYS A 242 11.86 3.64 8.13
N GLU A 243 12.13 2.83 9.15
CA GLU A 243 13.34 1.99 9.20
C GLU A 243 13.41 1.05 7.99
N MET A 244 12.28 0.49 7.56
CA MET A 244 12.22 -0.33 6.34
C MET A 244 12.44 0.44 5.04
N GLU A 245 11.96 1.68 4.92
CA GLU A 245 12.26 2.52 3.75
C GLU A 245 13.74 2.94 3.72
N LEU A 246 14.34 3.26 4.87
CA LEU A 246 15.79 3.51 4.98
C LEU A 246 16.61 2.27 4.63
N CYS A 247 16.20 1.09 5.13
CA CYS A 247 16.80 -0.19 4.76
C CYS A 247 16.83 -0.37 3.24
N GLN A 248 15.71 -0.10 2.55
CA GLN A 248 15.61 -0.20 1.10
C GLN A 248 16.55 0.80 0.39
N LEU A 249 16.60 2.06 0.82
CA LEU A 249 17.51 3.07 0.23
C LEU A 249 18.98 2.64 0.31
N VAL A 250 19.41 2.29 1.51
CA VAL A 250 20.80 1.88 1.80
C VAL A 250 21.16 0.57 1.09
N PHE A 251 20.20 -0.36 0.99
CA PHE A 251 20.37 -1.57 0.19
C PHE A 251 20.57 -1.23 -1.29
N ASP A 252 19.79 -0.32 -1.85
CA ASP A 252 19.89 0.09 -3.26
C ASP A 252 21.25 0.74 -3.57
N GLU A 253 21.79 1.52 -2.63
CA GLU A 253 23.17 2.07 -2.68
C GLU A 253 24.27 0.97 -2.58
N GLY A 254 23.92 -0.22 -2.08
CA GLY A 254 24.81 -1.38 -1.99
C GLY A 254 25.51 -1.58 -0.66
N ASP A 255 25.19 -0.76 0.34
CA ASP A 255 25.65 -0.91 1.72
C ASP A 255 24.79 -1.94 2.47
N VAL A 256 25.12 -3.20 2.26
CA VAL A 256 24.45 -4.34 2.90
C VAL A 256 24.53 -4.28 4.42
N GLN A 257 25.62 -3.73 4.99
CA GLN A 257 25.82 -3.72 6.44
C GLN A 257 24.88 -2.73 7.12
N GLN A 258 24.79 -1.50 6.59
CA GLN A 258 23.87 -0.50 7.12
C GLN A 258 22.41 -0.89 6.83
N ALA A 259 22.12 -1.53 5.70
CA ALA A 259 20.78 -2.07 5.41
C ALA A 259 20.34 -3.11 6.47
N SER A 260 21.23 -4.05 6.85
CA SER A 260 20.94 -5.02 7.92
C SER A 260 20.65 -4.35 9.26
N LYS A 261 21.38 -3.28 9.62
CA LYS A 261 21.09 -2.55 10.88
C LYS A 261 19.71 -1.90 10.88
N HIS A 262 19.30 -1.30 9.76
CA HIS A 262 17.95 -0.74 9.64
C HIS A 262 16.86 -1.83 9.70
N LEU A 263 17.12 -2.98 9.10
CA LEU A 263 16.23 -4.15 9.17
C LEU A 263 16.05 -4.66 10.61
N GLU A 264 17.15 -4.79 11.36
CA GLU A 264 17.14 -5.17 12.78
C GLU A 264 16.37 -4.16 13.63
N ARG A 265 16.54 -2.87 13.38
CA ARG A 265 15.75 -1.82 14.07
C ARG A 265 14.27 -1.95 13.76
N ALA A 266 13.89 -2.18 12.51
CA ALA A 266 12.49 -2.38 12.12
C ALA A 266 11.87 -3.60 12.84
N LEU A 267 12.61 -4.71 12.92
CA LEU A 267 12.22 -5.92 13.65
C LEU A 267 12.08 -5.72 15.17
N GLY A 268 12.81 -4.76 15.74
CA GLY A 268 12.78 -4.45 17.17
C GLY A 268 11.51 -3.73 17.64
N TYR A 269 10.67 -3.21 16.73
CA TYR A 269 9.36 -2.67 17.08
C TYR A 269 8.33 -3.80 17.23
N LYS A 270 7.40 -3.66 18.18
CA LYS A 270 6.35 -4.64 18.50
C LYS A 270 5.04 -3.95 18.85
N GLY A 271 3.92 -4.66 18.69
CA GLY A 271 2.61 -4.19 19.17
C GLY A 271 2.08 -2.98 18.40
N TYR A 272 2.55 -2.76 17.18
CA TYR A 272 2.10 -1.65 16.33
C TYR A 272 1.13 -2.17 15.26
N SER A 273 0.25 -1.28 14.80
CA SER A 273 -0.67 -1.67 13.74
C SER A 273 0.06 -1.96 12.43
N LEU A 274 -0.47 -2.88 11.61
CA LEU A 274 0.14 -3.25 10.31
C LEU A 274 1.45 -4.05 10.44
N GLU A 275 1.77 -4.60 11.62
CA GLU A 275 2.96 -5.42 11.83
C GLU A 275 3.07 -6.58 10.82
N SER A 276 1.99 -7.35 10.62
CA SER A 276 1.95 -8.43 9.62
C SER A 276 2.27 -7.91 8.21
N ARG A 277 1.83 -6.68 7.88
CA ARG A 277 2.07 -6.09 6.56
C ARG A 277 3.54 -5.71 6.38
N LEU A 278 4.17 -5.18 7.43
CA LEU A 278 5.59 -4.87 7.39
C LEU A 278 6.44 -6.14 7.35
N HIS A 279 6.05 -7.19 8.07
CA HIS A 279 6.77 -8.47 8.09
C HIS A 279 6.93 -9.08 6.70
N PHE A 280 5.92 -8.99 5.83
CA PHE A 280 6.09 -9.41 4.42
C PHE A 280 7.19 -8.62 3.70
N ARG A 281 7.32 -7.32 3.97
CA ARG A 281 8.39 -6.48 3.38
C ARG A 281 9.76 -6.80 3.98
N ILE A 282 9.81 -7.09 5.28
CA ILE A 282 11.03 -7.52 5.97
C ILE A 282 11.51 -8.84 5.37
N HIS A 283 10.64 -9.83 5.22
CA HIS A 283 10.99 -11.12 4.64
C HIS A 283 11.46 -11.01 3.19
N GLU A 284 10.81 -10.16 2.39
CA GLU A 284 11.27 -9.83 1.02
C GLU A 284 12.71 -9.27 1.04
N MET A 285 13.01 -8.38 1.99
CA MET A 285 14.32 -7.77 2.13
C MET A 285 15.39 -8.75 2.66
N GLU A 286 15.07 -9.58 3.65
CA GLU A 286 15.95 -10.65 4.15
C GLU A 286 16.41 -11.58 3.02
N THR A 287 15.44 -11.98 2.17
CA THR A 287 15.71 -12.79 0.99
C THR A 287 16.69 -12.08 0.04
N LYS A 288 16.48 -10.79 -0.24
CA LYS A 288 17.39 -9.99 -1.09
C LYS A 288 18.78 -9.87 -0.49
N LEU A 289 18.89 -9.62 0.82
CA LEU A 289 20.16 -9.51 1.54
C LEU A 289 20.93 -10.83 1.51
N SER A 290 20.27 -11.95 1.75
CA SER A 290 20.84 -13.30 1.69
C SER A 290 21.41 -13.61 0.29
N ILE A 291 20.64 -13.34 -0.77
CA ILE A 291 21.08 -13.55 -2.15
C ILE A 291 22.30 -12.69 -2.48
N ARG A 292 22.30 -11.40 -2.07
CA ARG A 292 23.42 -10.48 -2.35
C ARG A 292 24.67 -10.84 -1.53
N GLY A 293 24.50 -11.35 -0.31
CA GLY A 293 25.57 -11.91 0.52
C GLY A 293 26.25 -13.11 -0.16
N ARG A 294 25.46 -14.07 -0.67
CA ARG A 294 25.97 -15.22 -1.44
C ARG A 294 26.71 -14.82 -2.72
N LYS A 295 26.24 -13.78 -3.43
CA LYS A 295 26.93 -13.25 -4.63
C LYS A 295 28.27 -12.60 -4.26
N LYS A 296 28.38 -11.92 -3.11
CA LYS A 296 29.65 -11.35 -2.62
C LYS A 296 30.65 -12.44 -2.16
N SER A 297 30.19 -13.59 -1.65
CA SER A 297 31.09 -14.70 -1.29
C SER A 297 31.64 -15.42 -2.53
N THR A 298 30.78 -15.76 -3.50
CA THR A 298 31.21 -16.41 -4.77
C THR A 298 32.11 -15.50 -5.64
N SER A 299 31.86 -14.20 -5.68
CA SER A 299 32.75 -13.25 -6.40
C SER A 299 34.09 -13.00 -5.71
N LYS A 300 34.21 -13.26 -4.39
CA LYS A 300 35.50 -13.30 -3.69
C LYS A 300 36.28 -14.59 -3.96
N GLU A 301 35.61 -15.72 -4.19
CA GLU A 301 36.25 -17.00 -4.49
C GLU A 301 36.84 -17.07 -5.91
N ILE A 302 36.30 -16.31 -6.88
CA ILE A 302 36.78 -16.34 -8.27
C ILE A 302 38.06 -15.50 -8.50
N LYS A 303 38.54 -14.74 -7.52
CA LYS A 303 39.82 -13.99 -7.61
C LYS A 303 40.95 -14.68 -6.86
N LYS A 304 41.26 -15.94 -7.19
CA LYS A 304 42.54 -16.58 -6.86
C LYS A 304 42.86 -17.81 -7.73
N SER A 305 43.13 -17.59 -9.01
CA SER A 305 44.10 -18.42 -9.75
C SER A 305 44.69 -17.61 -10.90
N GLY A 306 45.85 -17.00 -10.63
CA GLY A 306 46.72 -16.55 -11.69
C GLY A 306 47.43 -17.76 -12.29
N SER A 307 47.20 -18.00 -13.57
CA SER A 307 48.17 -18.64 -14.45
C SER A 307 47.84 -18.22 -15.86
N GLU A 308 48.76 -17.47 -16.45
CA GLU A 308 48.80 -17.07 -17.85
C GLU A 308 48.68 -18.29 -18.75
N VAL A 309 47.72 -18.29 -19.68
CA VAL A 309 47.81 -19.07 -20.91
C VAL A 309 47.32 -18.16 -22.04
N GLN A 310 48.22 -17.87 -22.97
CA GLN A 310 47.97 -17.17 -24.22
C GLN A 310 46.90 -17.90 -25.03
N ILE A 311 45.87 -17.17 -25.47
CA ILE A 311 44.90 -17.65 -26.47
C ILE A 311 45.19 -16.89 -27.78
N PRO A 312 45.44 -17.55 -28.93
CA PRO A 312 45.68 -16.87 -30.19
C PRO A 312 44.39 -16.25 -30.76
N PHE A 313 44.54 -15.05 -31.30
CA PHE A 313 43.57 -14.40 -32.17
C PHE A 313 43.19 -15.28 -33.37
N HIS A 314 41.88 -15.45 -33.63
CA HIS A 314 41.39 -15.64 -34.99
C HIS A 314 40.00 -15.03 -35.22
N HIS A 315 40.00 -14.11 -36.19
CA HIS A 315 38.96 -13.58 -37.08
C HIS A 315 37.46 -13.67 -36.74
N MET A 316 36.83 -12.49 -36.79
CA MET A 316 35.40 -12.31 -37.05
C MET A 316 35.05 -12.66 -38.49
N SER A 317 33.90 -13.30 -38.67
CA SER A 317 33.12 -13.27 -39.90
C SER A 317 31.62 -13.32 -39.57
N ASP A 318 30.91 -12.39 -40.20
CA ASP A 318 29.47 -12.18 -40.14
C ASP A 318 28.67 -13.35 -40.73
N SER A 319 27.44 -13.55 -40.26
CA SER A 319 26.27 -13.46 -41.15
C SER A 319 24.94 -13.68 -40.41
N SER A 320 24.06 -12.73 -40.68
CA SER A 320 22.60 -12.80 -40.72
C SER A 320 21.99 -14.17 -41.07
N SER A 321 20.88 -14.53 -40.43
CA SER A 321 19.57 -14.52 -41.12
C SER A 321 18.40 -14.92 -40.21
N CYS A 322 17.41 -14.05 -40.29
CA CYS A 322 15.98 -14.20 -40.01
C CYS A 322 15.29 -15.56 -40.32
N LYS A 323 14.24 -15.80 -39.52
CA LYS A 323 12.84 -16.13 -39.87
C LYS A 323 12.32 -17.58 -39.77
N SER A 324 11.18 -17.63 -39.06
CA SER A 324 9.94 -18.39 -39.34
C SER A 324 9.90 -19.86 -38.92
N VAL A 325 9.14 -20.26 -37.90
CA VAL A 325 7.66 -20.37 -37.77
C VAL A 325 7.16 -21.77 -38.13
N ASP A 326 6.36 -22.32 -37.21
CA ASP A 326 5.24 -23.26 -37.36
C ASP A 326 5.37 -24.79 -37.18
N LYS A 327 4.50 -25.24 -36.25
CA LYS A 327 3.58 -26.41 -36.24
C LYS A 327 4.00 -27.61 -35.36
N ILE A 328 3.33 -27.76 -34.20
CA ILE A 328 2.06 -28.49 -33.96
C ILE A 328 2.19 -29.99 -34.29
N ALA A 329 2.21 -30.84 -33.25
CA ALA A 329 1.16 -31.85 -33.00
C ALA A 329 1.62 -32.92 -31.99
N GLN A 330 0.80 -33.10 -30.94
CA GLN A 330 0.31 -34.36 -30.39
C GLN A 330 1.30 -35.45 -29.92
N ALA A 331 1.26 -35.71 -28.60
CA ALA A 331 1.07 -37.06 -28.07
C ALA A 331 0.41 -36.98 -26.68
N GLN A 332 -0.81 -37.52 -26.57
CA GLN A 332 -1.46 -37.93 -25.31
C GLN A 332 -1.11 -39.40 -25.04
N GLY A 333 -1.12 -39.79 -23.77
CA GLY A 333 -1.14 -41.18 -23.27
C GLY A 333 -0.11 -41.43 -22.17
N ASP A 334 -0.46 -41.21 -20.91
CA ASP A 334 -0.87 -42.27 -19.94
C ASP A 334 0.38 -42.82 -19.21
N SER A 335 0.57 -42.68 -17.90
CA SER A 335 -0.15 -43.34 -16.82
C SER A 335 0.59 -43.02 -15.50
N GLY A 336 -0.12 -43.10 -14.38
CA GLY A 336 0.30 -42.58 -13.08
C GLY A 336 1.51 -43.25 -12.43
N SER A 337 2.19 -42.48 -11.59
CA SER A 337 2.96 -42.98 -10.47
C SER A 337 2.64 -42.15 -9.23
N ASP A 338 2.13 -42.85 -8.21
CA ASP A 338 1.92 -42.35 -6.87
C ASP A 338 3.25 -41.85 -6.29
N ILE A 339 3.29 -40.59 -5.86
CA ILE A 339 4.37 -40.06 -5.03
C ILE A 339 3.83 -39.91 -3.61
N GLU A 340 4.42 -40.71 -2.72
CA GLU A 340 4.18 -40.78 -1.29
C GLU A 340 4.11 -39.40 -0.63
N SER A 341 2.95 -39.10 -0.07
CA SER A 341 2.72 -37.97 0.84
C SER A 341 3.32 -38.27 2.21
N ALA A 342 4.63 -38.04 2.38
CA ALA A 342 5.27 -38.05 3.67
C ALA A 342 6.23 -36.87 3.83
N ASN A 343 5.98 -36.03 4.84
CA ASN A 343 6.83 -34.93 5.35
C ASN A 343 6.87 -33.59 4.58
N LEU A 344 5.71 -33.02 4.24
CA LEU A 344 5.62 -31.56 4.09
C LEU A 344 5.38 -30.93 5.47
N LYS A 345 6.42 -30.30 6.04
CA LYS A 345 6.25 -29.38 7.17
C LYS A 345 5.39 -28.19 6.71
N PRO A 346 4.47 -27.69 7.54
CA PRO A 346 3.67 -26.52 7.19
C PRO A 346 4.58 -25.31 6.89
N ILE A 347 4.25 -24.59 5.83
CA ILE A 347 4.98 -23.41 5.32
C ILE A 347 4.87 -22.21 6.27
N PHE A 348 4.01 -22.30 7.29
CA PHE A 348 3.74 -21.24 8.25
C PHE A 348 4.12 -21.70 9.66
N PRO A 349 4.86 -20.89 10.46
CA PRO A 349 4.94 -21.08 11.89
C PRO A 349 3.53 -20.98 12.50
N GLU A 350 3.22 -21.83 13.47
CA GLU A 350 2.07 -21.63 14.35
C GLU A 350 2.24 -20.28 15.05
N PHE A 351 1.22 -19.43 14.96
CA PHE A 351 1.21 -18.11 15.57
C PHE A 351 0.62 -18.24 16.97
N ASP A 352 1.38 -17.90 18.01
CA ASP A 352 0.89 -17.85 19.39
C ASP A 352 -0.36 -16.96 19.49
N ASP A 353 -1.39 -17.51 20.13
CA ASP A 353 -2.76 -16.97 20.17
C ASP A 353 -2.95 -15.84 21.21
N ASP A 354 -1.91 -15.47 21.97
CA ASP A 354 -2.04 -14.56 23.11
C ASP A 354 -1.87 -13.05 22.77
N ASP A 355 -1.46 -12.69 21.55
CA ASP A 355 -1.16 -11.30 21.17
C ASP A 355 -2.39 -10.43 20.82
N PHE A 356 -3.62 -10.95 20.97
CA PHE A 356 -4.81 -10.30 20.39
C PHE A 356 -5.94 -9.94 21.36
N ASP A 357 -5.85 -10.30 22.64
CA ASP A 357 -6.94 -10.09 23.61
C ASP A 357 -6.74 -8.89 24.56
N ASP A 358 -5.51 -8.38 24.73
CA ASP A 358 -5.22 -7.37 25.77
C ASP A 358 -5.53 -5.90 25.41
N MET A 359 -6.13 -5.63 24.25
CA MET A 359 -6.43 -4.25 23.81
C MET A 359 -7.89 -3.82 23.97
N ASP A 360 -8.78 -4.68 24.49
CA ASP A 360 -10.20 -4.35 24.72
C ASP A 360 -10.55 -3.94 26.17
N ASN A 361 -9.65 -4.07 27.15
CA ASN A 361 -9.96 -3.82 28.57
C ASN A 361 -9.43 -2.50 29.16
N GLY A 362 -9.02 -1.55 28.32
CA GLY A 362 -8.29 -0.35 28.75
C GLY A 362 -9.09 0.93 28.94
N PHE A 363 -10.41 0.93 29.16
CA PHE A 363 -11.13 2.14 29.59
C PHE A 363 -12.39 1.78 30.39
N SER A 364 -12.22 1.63 31.70
CA SER A 364 -13.31 1.57 32.70
C SER A 364 -12.80 2.17 34.01
N SER A 365 -13.22 3.40 34.31
CA SER A 365 -13.47 4.02 35.64
C SER A 365 -13.67 5.53 35.41
N GLU A 366 -14.90 6.02 35.58
CA GLU A 366 -15.38 6.69 36.80
C GLU A 366 -14.83 8.12 36.96
N GLU A 367 -15.68 9.11 36.74
CA GLU A 367 -16.07 10.02 37.82
C GLU A 367 -17.38 10.72 37.44
N SER A 368 -18.38 10.53 38.30
CA SER A 368 -19.62 11.28 38.30
C SER A 368 -19.45 12.42 39.30
N ALA A 369 -19.58 13.65 38.82
CA ALA A 369 -19.75 14.81 39.66
C ALA A 369 -20.62 15.84 38.93
N GLU A 370 -21.87 15.94 39.34
CA GLU A 370 -22.65 17.18 39.32
C GLU A 370 -23.44 17.26 40.64
N PRO A 371 -23.80 18.46 41.12
CA PRO A 371 -23.16 19.77 40.98
C PRO A 371 -22.55 20.29 42.30
#